data_AF-A0A3G9CQH7-F1
#
_entry.id   AF-A0A3G9CQH7-F1
#
_cell.length_a   1.000
_cell.length_b   1.000
_cell.length_c   1.000
_cell.angle_alpha   90.00
_cell.angle_beta   90.00
_cell.angle_gamma   90.00
#
_symmetry.space_group_name_H-M   'P 1'
#
loop_
_entity.id
_entity.type
_entity.pdbx_description
1 polymer ?
#
loop_
_entity_poly.entity_id
_entity_poly.type
_entity_poly.pdbx_seq_one_letter_code
_entity_poly.pdbx_strand_id
1 'polypeptide(L)'
;MPVFGGEGKSLGTAIPIEDPAKSRVFYGQLAFGDIRYYSFNMEKGERITLGLTVPVEQGNQDFTPGLILIGPGLENEGQPPERLEVPEGYGAKVLSYNLPESPVYEGFTPSTFYSLSRLDMEAPESGTYYVAVSAVQGTGVAREEDSLQEENVQERKISGEGNYGVVLGYRETFTLKEWITIPLGQIKVYRWEGQSWLLIFTPLALTLAAGFMAIYLKREAVAGLSLASISGTLAGLFFLGTGASYIFQMLLSLNKSSYSPEIFITLILILASTGLGVAAIALSLKDKRYGTGSIRKRLYFFTLGIAGLLLWAGLLIGPILAFEAALLPGNVKNKV
;
A
#
# COMPACT_ATOMS: atom_id res chain seq x y z
N MET A 1 0.37 -7.91 -3.40
CA MET A 1 0.07 -7.60 -1.98
C MET A 1 1.34 -7.14 -1.31
N PRO A 2 1.28 -6.14 -0.42
CA PRO A 2 2.43 -5.76 0.38
C PRO A 2 2.73 -6.83 1.46
N VAL A 3 4.00 -7.20 1.61
CA VAL A 3 4.50 -8.12 2.65
C VAL A 3 5.35 -7.32 3.64
N PHE A 4 5.16 -7.53 4.94
CA PHE A 4 5.89 -6.80 5.99
C PHE A 4 6.59 -7.77 6.95
N GLY A 5 7.82 -7.45 7.34
CA GLY A 5 8.58 -8.16 8.39
C GLY A 5 9.61 -9.16 7.87
N GLY A 6 10.37 -9.74 8.81
CA GLY A 6 11.48 -10.67 8.55
C GLY A 6 12.83 -10.09 8.99
N GLU A 7 13.65 -10.90 9.65
CA GLU A 7 14.97 -10.45 10.12
C GLU A 7 16.07 -10.60 9.09
N GLY A 8 16.10 -11.64 8.24
CA GLY A 8 16.98 -11.70 7.06
C GLY A 8 18.40 -11.13 7.23
N LYS A 9 19.12 -11.44 8.33
CA LYS A 9 20.38 -10.76 8.69
C LYS A 9 21.63 -11.40 8.07
N SER A 10 21.48 -12.61 7.56
CA SER A 10 22.55 -13.41 6.93
C SER A 10 21.95 -14.32 5.86
N LEU A 11 22.78 -14.97 5.04
CA LEU A 11 22.33 -15.91 4.01
C LEU A 11 21.50 -17.07 4.60
N GLY A 12 21.93 -17.61 5.75
CA GLY A 12 21.24 -18.72 6.43
C GLY A 12 19.91 -18.32 7.09
N THR A 13 19.65 -17.01 7.26
CA THR A 13 18.40 -16.48 7.83
C THR A 13 17.61 -15.64 6.82
N ALA A 14 18.01 -15.67 5.55
CA ALA A 14 17.38 -14.91 4.47
C ALA A 14 15.88 -15.20 4.41
N ILE A 15 15.10 -14.16 4.12
CA ILE A 15 13.64 -14.25 4.06
C ILE A 15 13.28 -15.04 2.79
N PRO A 16 12.69 -16.25 2.92
CA PRO A 16 12.41 -17.09 1.76
C PRO A 16 11.20 -16.55 0.99
N ILE A 17 11.31 -16.55 -0.34
CA ILE A 17 10.25 -16.16 -1.27
C ILE A 17 9.87 -17.39 -2.09
N GLU A 18 8.64 -17.87 -1.89
CA GLU A 18 8.16 -19.14 -2.46
C GLU A 18 7.88 -19.08 -3.96
N ASP A 19 7.29 -17.99 -4.45
CA ASP A 19 6.93 -17.80 -5.87
C ASP A 19 7.57 -16.50 -6.38
N PRO A 20 8.79 -16.57 -6.96
CA PRO A 20 9.50 -15.40 -7.43
C PRO A 20 8.95 -14.81 -8.73
N ALA A 21 8.08 -15.54 -9.44
CA ALA A 21 7.42 -15.01 -10.63
C ALA A 21 6.26 -14.07 -10.25
N LYS A 22 5.62 -14.30 -9.11
CA LYS A 22 4.49 -13.49 -8.64
C LYS A 22 4.95 -12.11 -8.17
N SER A 23 4.40 -11.07 -8.81
CA SER A 23 4.67 -9.67 -8.48
C SER A 23 4.25 -9.34 -7.05
N ARG A 24 5.21 -8.93 -6.22
CA ARG A 24 5.01 -8.49 -4.82
C ARG A 24 6.02 -7.43 -4.42
N VAL A 25 5.66 -6.67 -3.38
CA VAL A 25 6.57 -5.74 -2.73
C VAL A 25 6.78 -6.17 -1.28
N PHE A 26 8.03 -6.35 -0.89
CA PHE A 26 8.47 -6.70 0.46
C PHE A 26 8.97 -5.44 1.17
N TYR A 27 8.20 -4.97 2.12
CA TYR A 27 8.45 -3.76 2.89
C TYR A 27 9.27 -4.08 4.14
N GLY A 28 10.34 -3.31 4.34
CA GLY A 28 11.25 -3.46 5.47
C GLY A 28 11.77 -2.12 5.98
N GLN A 29 12.50 -2.21 7.09
CA GLN A 29 13.25 -1.12 7.73
C GLN A 29 14.71 -1.54 7.83
N LEU A 30 15.60 -0.61 7.56
CA LEU A 30 17.05 -0.85 7.56
C LEU A 30 17.77 0.31 8.24
N ALA A 31 18.59 0.00 9.25
CA ALA A 31 19.53 0.97 9.80
C ALA A 31 20.74 1.14 8.86
N PHE A 32 21.42 2.28 8.95
CA PHE A 32 22.69 2.46 8.26
C PHE A 32 23.72 1.42 8.71
N GLY A 33 24.38 0.79 7.75
CA GLY A 33 25.36 -0.29 7.96
C GLY A 33 24.76 -1.68 8.07
N ASP A 34 23.43 -1.82 8.10
CA ASP A 34 22.74 -3.11 8.09
C ASP A 34 22.51 -3.61 6.66
N ILE A 35 22.39 -4.94 6.55
CA ILE A 35 22.01 -5.63 5.31
C ILE A 35 20.76 -6.49 5.57
N ARG A 36 19.87 -6.54 4.58
CA ARG A 36 18.73 -7.48 4.56
C ARG A 36 18.81 -8.43 3.39
N TYR A 37 18.69 -9.72 3.66
CA TYR A 37 18.71 -10.80 2.68
C TYR A 37 17.32 -11.41 2.47
N TYR A 38 17.00 -11.63 1.20
CA TYR A 38 15.86 -12.40 0.71
C TYR A 38 16.39 -13.54 -0.16
N SER A 39 15.76 -14.71 -0.16
CA SER A 39 16.18 -15.85 -0.96
C SER A 39 15.04 -16.42 -1.78
N PHE A 40 15.35 -16.91 -2.98
CA PHE A 40 14.40 -17.54 -3.90
C PHE A 40 15.13 -18.50 -4.83
N ASN A 41 14.41 -19.48 -5.38
CA ASN A 41 14.98 -20.44 -6.32
C ASN A 41 14.57 -20.08 -7.74
N MET A 42 15.51 -20.22 -8.68
CA MET A 42 15.28 -20.03 -10.11
C MET A 42 15.81 -21.22 -10.90
N GLU A 43 15.16 -21.53 -12.01
CA GLU A 43 15.70 -22.39 -13.06
C GLU A 43 16.41 -21.54 -14.14
N LYS A 44 17.43 -22.11 -14.79
CA LYS A 44 18.14 -21.47 -15.88
C LYS A 44 17.18 -21.01 -16.98
N GLY A 45 17.29 -19.74 -17.38
CA GLY A 45 16.44 -19.10 -18.38
C GLY A 45 15.14 -18.52 -17.83
N GLU A 46 14.80 -18.76 -16.55
CA GLU A 46 13.67 -18.08 -15.93
C GLU A 46 13.95 -16.59 -15.72
N ARG A 47 12.91 -15.77 -15.87
CA ARG A 47 13.01 -14.31 -15.77
C ARG A 47 13.05 -13.85 -14.31
N ILE A 48 14.08 -13.09 -13.96
CA ILE A 48 14.25 -12.40 -12.69
C ILE A 48 13.89 -10.92 -12.90
N THR A 49 12.87 -10.44 -12.19
CA THR A 49 12.52 -9.02 -12.14
C THR A 49 12.64 -8.52 -10.72
N LEU A 50 13.46 -7.49 -10.51
CA LEU A 50 13.71 -6.88 -9.20
C LEU A 50 13.60 -5.37 -9.26
N GLY A 51 13.23 -4.76 -8.14
CA GLY A 51 13.29 -3.32 -7.97
C GLY A 51 13.44 -2.91 -6.51
N LEU A 52 13.87 -1.67 -6.30
CA LEU A 52 13.99 -1.09 -4.96
C LEU A 52 13.24 0.24 -4.91
N THR A 53 12.42 0.40 -3.88
CA THR A 53 11.63 1.61 -3.65
C THR A 53 11.87 2.17 -2.25
N VAL A 54 11.83 3.49 -2.10
CA VAL A 54 11.88 4.18 -0.80
C VAL A 54 10.80 5.26 -0.71
N PRO A 55 10.29 5.58 0.49
CA PRO A 55 9.38 6.71 0.67
C PRO A 55 10.02 8.03 0.24
N VAL A 56 9.20 8.96 -0.25
CA VAL A 56 9.65 10.27 -0.73
C VAL A 56 10.38 11.04 0.39
N GLU A 57 9.80 11.09 1.58
CA GLU A 57 10.37 11.80 2.73
C GLU A 57 11.78 11.32 3.08
N GLN A 58 12.02 10.01 2.99
CA GLN A 58 13.31 9.41 3.32
C GLN A 58 14.30 9.54 2.15
N GLY A 59 13.85 9.36 0.91
CA GLY A 59 14.69 9.64 -0.27
C GLY A 59 15.18 11.08 -0.32
N ASN A 60 14.33 12.04 0.07
CA ASN A 60 14.67 13.46 0.19
C ASN A 60 15.64 13.78 1.34
N GLN A 61 15.86 12.82 2.25
CA GLN A 61 16.84 12.89 3.34
C GLN A 61 18.10 12.07 3.02
N ASP A 62 18.36 11.81 1.73
CA ASP A 62 19.50 11.06 1.21
C ASP A 62 19.55 9.59 1.69
N PHE A 63 18.42 9.00 2.07
CA PHE A 63 18.33 7.56 2.30
C PHE A 63 18.20 6.82 0.97
N THR A 64 19.34 6.40 0.42
CA THR A 64 19.46 5.69 -0.87
C THR A 64 20.10 4.31 -0.69
N PRO A 65 19.36 3.32 -0.15
CA PRO A 65 19.88 1.96 -0.02
C PRO A 65 20.21 1.35 -1.40
N GLY A 66 21.21 0.48 -1.43
CA GLY A 66 21.60 -0.30 -2.60
C GLY A 66 20.83 -1.63 -2.68
N LEU A 67 20.63 -2.11 -3.91
CA LEU A 67 20.06 -3.42 -4.23
C LEU A 67 21.13 -4.28 -4.89
N ILE A 68 21.36 -5.48 -4.35
CA ILE A 68 22.37 -6.41 -4.87
C ILE A 68 21.69 -7.76 -5.16
N LEU A 69 21.90 -8.29 -6.36
CA LEU A 69 21.51 -9.66 -6.72
C LEU A 69 22.73 -10.57 -6.60
N ILE A 70 22.58 -11.70 -5.92
CA ILE A 70 23.62 -12.71 -5.70
C ILE A 70 23.10 -14.05 -6.21
N GLY A 71 23.90 -14.79 -6.95
CA GLY A 71 23.43 -16.04 -7.56
C GLY A 71 24.50 -16.80 -8.36
N PRO A 72 24.23 -18.08 -8.67
CA PRO A 72 25.11 -18.91 -9.48
C PRO A 72 25.18 -18.38 -10.93
N GLY A 73 26.35 -18.47 -11.55
CA GLY A 73 26.57 -18.06 -12.94
C GLY A 73 26.49 -16.54 -13.21
N LEU A 74 26.28 -15.71 -12.18
CA LEU A 74 26.38 -14.25 -12.31
C LEU A 74 27.84 -13.81 -12.36
N GLU A 75 28.12 -12.74 -13.11
CA GLU A 75 29.39 -12.03 -13.04
C GLU A 75 29.38 -11.02 -11.90
N ASN A 76 30.56 -10.68 -11.38
CA ASN A 76 30.68 -9.62 -10.39
C ASN A 76 30.61 -8.25 -11.08
N GLU A 77 29.58 -7.48 -10.75
CA GLU A 77 29.34 -6.14 -11.31
C GLU A 77 29.14 -5.12 -10.19
N GLY A 78 29.89 -4.01 -10.26
CA GLY A 78 29.89 -2.97 -9.23
C GLY A 78 30.68 -3.34 -7.98
N GLN A 79 30.70 -2.43 -7.00
CA GLN A 79 31.45 -2.62 -5.76
C GLN A 79 30.49 -2.96 -4.60
N PRO A 80 30.46 -4.22 -4.12
CA PRO A 80 29.58 -4.60 -3.02
C PRO A 80 30.07 -4.02 -1.69
N PRO A 81 29.19 -3.85 -0.69
CA PRO A 81 29.60 -3.44 0.65
C PRO A 81 30.49 -4.52 1.29
N GLU A 82 31.47 -4.11 2.10
CA GLU A 82 32.47 -5.02 2.69
C GLU A 82 31.88 -6.20 3.48
N ARG A 83 30.72 -6.00 4.11
CA ARG A 83 30.04 -7.01 4.93
C ARG A 83 29.09 -7.91 4.14
N LEU A 84 29.06 -7.80 2.82
CA LEU A 84 28.18 -8.60 1.98
C LEU A 84 28.63 -10.07 2.00
N GLU A 85 27.79 -10.94 2.57
CA GLU A 85 27.96 -12.39 2.41
C GLU A 85 27.61 -12.82 0.97
N VAL A 86 28.55 -13.52 0.31
CA VAL A 86 28.37 -14.13 -1.02
C VAL A 86 28.76 -15.61 -0.92
N PRO A 87 27.89 -16.57 -1.30
CA PRO A 87 28.25 -17.98 -1.33
C PRO A 87 29.46 -18.27 -2.24
N GLU A 88 30.24 -19.31 -1.91
CA GLU A 88 31.35 -19.73 -2.75
C GLU A 88 30.88 -20.10 -4.17
N GLY A 89 31.57 -19.57 -5.18
CA GLY A 89 31.24 -19.78 -6.59
C GLY A 89 30.08 -18.92 -7.12
N TYR A 90 29.48 -18.06 -6.31
CA TYR A 90 28.42 -17.15 -6.75
C TYR A 90 29.01 -15.80 -7.17
N GLY A 91 28.32 -15.13 -8.11
CA GLY A 91 28.59 -13.74 -8.44
C GLY A 91 27.60 -12.79 -7.78
N ALA A 92 27.98 -11.52 -7.70
CA ALA A 92 27.15 -10.44 -7.16
C ALA A 92 27.06 -9.26 -8.13
N LYS A 93 25.83 -8.86 -8.45
CA LYS A 93 25.51 -7.70 -9.29
C LYS A 93 24.92 -6.59 -8.43
N VAL A 94 25.70 -5.53 -8.22
CA VAL A 94 25.30 -4.32 -7.49
C VAL A 94 24.59 -3.38 -8.46
N LEU A 95 23.34 -3.04 -8.17
CA LEU A 95 22.56 -2.13 -9.03
C LEU A 95 22.86 -0.68 -8.65
N SER A 96 23.28 0.12 -9.64
CA SER A 96 23.63 1.53 -9.46
C SER A 96 22.48 2.35 -8.89
N TYR A 97 22.84 3.26 -7.99
CA TYR A 97 21.95 4.04 -7.14
C TYR A 97 22.01 5.52 -7.55
N ASN A 98 21.00 6.00 -8.25
CA ASN A 98 20.76 7.44 -8.34
C ASN A 98 19.32 7.67 -7.94
N LEU A 99 19.10 8.62 -7.01
CA LEU A 99 17.75 9.07 -6.72
C LEU A 99 17.20 9.65 -8.03
N PRO A 100 16.10 9.10 -8.59
CA PRO A 100 15.57 9.58 -9.85
C PRO A 100 15.02 10.99 -9.67
N GLU A 101 14.97 11.76 -10.77
CA GLU A 101 14.56 13.17 -10.74
C GLU A 101 13.16 13.39 -10.14
N SER A 102 12.24 12.43 -10.35
CA SER A 102 10.88 12.52 -9.80
C SER A 102 10.38 11.18 -9.22
N PRO A 103 9.61 11.23 -8.12
CA PRO A 103 8.88 10.08 -7.60
C PRO A 103 7.79 9.54 -8.54
N VAL A 104 7.43 8.29 -8.34
CA VAL A 104 6.38 7.58 -9.09
C VAL A 104 5.09 7.55 -8.28
N TYR A 105 3.97 7.87 -8.94
CA TYR A 105 2.62 7.71 -8.41
C TYR A 105 2.09 6.29 -8.64
N GLU A 106 1.53 5.66 -7.61
CA GLU A 106 0.89 4.33 -7.68
C GLU A 106 -0.61 4.45 -7.43
N GLY A 107 -1.41 3.96 -8.38
CA GLY A 107 -2.84 4.26 -8.49
C GLY A 107 -3.80 3.35 -7.72
N PHE A 108 -3.39 2.15 -7.30
CA PHE A 108 -4.23 1.27 -6.50
C PHE A 108 -4.25 1.68 -5.02
N THR A 109 -3.15 2.22 -4.49
CA THR A 109 -2.99 2.69 -3.10
C THR A 109 -2.92 4.21 -2.97
N PRO A 110 -3.24 4.99 -4.02
CA PRO A 110 -2.83 6.41 -4.14
C PRO A 110 -1.58 6.79 -3.32
N SER A 111 -0.44 6.19 -3.64
CA SER A 111 0.83 6.35 -2.90
C SER A 111 1.93 6.94 -3.78
N THR A 112 3.05 7.37 -3.19
CA THR A 112 4.19 7.90 -3.96
C THR A 112 5.51 7.48 -3.35
N PHE A 113 6.43 7.01 -4.20
CA PHE A 113 7.75 6.55 -3.78
C PHE A 113 8.81 6.81 -4.86
N TYR A 114 10.07 6.85 -4.46
CA TYR A 114 11.19 6.79 -5.38
C TYR A 114 11.44 5.34 -5.80
N SER A 115 11.60 5.09 -7.11
CA SER A 115 12.01 3.79 -7.67
C SER A 115 13.49 3.85 -8.02
N LEU A 116 14.37 3.42 -7.10
CA LEU A 116 15.82 3.64 -7.17
C LEU A 116 16.50 2.79 -8.25
N SER A 117 16.10 1.53 -8.38
CA SER A 117 16.72 0.59 -9.31
C SER A 117 15.69 -0.39 -9.85
N ARG A 118 15.92 -0.89 -11.06
CA ARG A 118 15.17 -1.99 -11.65
C ARG A 118 16.12 -2.92 -12.39
N LEU A 119 15.88 -4.22 -12.27
CA LEU A 119 16.59 -5.26 -12.98
C LEU A 119 15.57 -6.17 -13.66
N ASP A 120 15.88 -6.54 -14.88
CA ASP A 120 15.13 -7.51 -15.66
C ASP A 120 16.14 -8.35 -16.46
N MET A 121 16.26 -9.63 -16.13
CA MET A 121 17.21 -10.55 -16.76
C MET A 121 16.73 -12.00 -16.69
N GLU A 122 17.39 -12.88 -17.42
CA GLU A 122 17.22 -14.32 -17.27
C GLU A 122 18.26 -14.89 -16.29
N ALA A 123 17.85 -15.88 -15.50
CA ALA A 123 18.73 -16.61 -14.60
C ALA A 123 19.80 -17.38 -15.41
N PRO A 124 21.11 -17.07 -15.26
CA PRO A 124 22.16 -17.73 -16.03
C PRO A 124 22.30 -19.22 -15.70
N GLU A 125 22.08 -19.58 -14.44
CA GLU A 125 22.13 -20.96 -13.94
C GLU A 125 20.97 -21.25 -12.97
N SER A 126 20.60 -22.52 -12.87
CA SER A 126 19.61 -22.97 -11.90
C SER A 126 20.22 -22.99 -10.49
N GLY A 127 19.48 -22.49 -9.51
CA GLY A 127 19.91 -22.53 -8.11
C GLY A 127 19.20 -21.50 -7.24
N THR A 128 19.72 -21.33 -6.02
CA THR A 128 19.22 -20.32 -5.09
C THR A 128 19.85 -18.98 -5.40
N TYR A 129 19.03 -17.96 -5.52
CA TYR A 129 19.43 -16.57 -5.66
C TYR A 129 19.11 -15.83 -4.36
N TYR A 130 19.87 -14.78 -4.08
CA TYR A 130 19.66 -13.90 -2.95
C TYR A 130 19.53 -12.46 -3.43
N VAL A 131 18.62 -11.71 -2.83
CA VAL A 131 18.58 -10.25 -2.92
C VAL A 131 19.08 -9.68 -1.61
N ALA A 132 20.09 -8.81 -1.66
CA ALA A 132 20.54 -8.05 -0.52
C ALA A 132 20.15 -6.57 -0.68
N VAL A 133 19.60 -5.98 0.38
CA VAL A 133 19.38 -4.53 0.49
C VAL A 133 20.35 -3.99 1.53
N SER A 134 21.12 -2.98 1.19
CA SER A 134 22.15 -2.41 2.07
C SER A 134 22.04 -0.90 2.14
N ALA A 135 21.98 -0.35 3.35
CA ALA A 135 22.07 1.10 3.57
C ALA A 135 23.51 1.45 3.92
N VAL A 136 24.38 1.59 2.92
CA VAL A 136 25.72 2.13 3.15
C VAL A 136 25.58 3.63 3.39
N GLN A 137 26.16 4.14 4.47
CA GLN A 137 26.20 5.58 4.69
C GLN A 137 26.94 6.20 3.50
N GLY A 138 26.24 7.01 2.71
CA GLY A 138 26.88 7.75 1.64
C GLY A 138 28.01 8.57 2.27
N THR A 139 29.26 8.22 1.94
CA THR A 139 30.31 9.23 1.86
C THR A 139 29.72 10.30 0.95
N GLY A 140 29.39 11.46 1.52
CA GLY A 140 28.81 12.55 0.76
C GLY A 140 29.59 12.68 -0.53
N VAL A 141 28.90 12.53 -1.66
CA VAL A 141 29.46 12.99 -2.93
C VAL A 141 29.60 14.49 -2.72
N ALA A 142 30.83 14.88 -2.36
CA ALA A 142 31.23 16.26 -2.35
C ALA A 142 30.89 16.77 -3.75
N ARG A 143 29.86 17.61 -3.83
CA ARG A 143 29.75 18.53 -4.95
C ARG A 143 31.01 19.39 -4.84
N GLU A 144 32.00 19.08 -5.68
CA GLU A 144 33.11 19.98 -5.91
C GLU A 144 32.51 21.30 -6.42
N GLU A 145 32.66 22.33 -5.58
CA GLU A 145 32.67 23.78 -5.85
C GLU A 145 32.00 24.50 -4.67
N ASP A 146 32.74 24.73 -3.59
CA ASP A 146 33.50 25.97 -3.41
C ASP A 146 34.11 25.96 -2.00
N SER A 147 35.40 26.26 -1.92
CA SER A 147 36.12 26.37 -0.65
C SER A 147 35.59 27.51 0.21
N LEU A 148 35.25 27.25 1.47
CA LEU A 148 35.76 27.92 2.68
C LEU A 148 34.86 27.65 3.91
N GLN A 149 35.54 27.49 5.06
CA GLN A 149 35.05 27.40 6.45
C GLN A 149 34.68 26.00 6.96
N GLU A 150 35.73 25.32 7.44
CA GLU A 150 35.65 24.40 8.58
C GLU A 150 35.09 25.17 9.79
N GLU A 151 33.82 24.96 10.14
CA GLU A 151 33.34 25.09 11.51
C GLU A 151 31.97 24.41 11.66
N ASN A 152 31.88 23.51 12.65
CA ASN A 152 30.69 22.73 13.05
C ASN A 152 30.27 21.58 12.12
N VAL A 153 31.12 20.55 11.97
CA VAL A 153 30.60 19.19 11.78
C VAL A 153 30.05 18.71 13.12
N GLN A 154 28.89 19.23 13.48
CA GLN A 154 28.00 18.52 14.36
C GLN A 154 27.63 17.27 13.57
N GLU A 155 28.23 16.13 13.93
CA GLU A 155 27.83 14.82 13.41
C GLU A 155 26.30 14.78 13.45
N ARG A 156 25.64 15.01 12.31
CA ARG A 156 24.27 14.58 12.13
C ARG A 156 24.37 13.08 12.11
N LYS A 157 24.39 12.50 13.31
CA LYS A 157 24.04 11.13 13.55
C LYS A 157 22.67 10.99 12.92
N ILE A 158 22.61 10.50 11.68
CA ILE A 158 21.36 10.02 11.10
C ILE A 158 21.09 8.71 11.84
N SER A 159 20.74 8.83 13.12
CA SER A 159 20.12 7.79 13.91
C SER A 159 18.71 7.66 13.38
N GLY A 160 18.56 6.94 12.27
CA GLY A 160 17.29 6.73 11.62
C GLY A 160 17.36 5.47 10.79
N GLU A 161 16.56 4.49 11.16
CA GLU A 161 16.20 3.41 10.24
C GLU A 161 15.41 4.03 9.07
N GLY A 162 15.75 3.63 7.85
CA GLY A 162 15.02 4.00 6.65
C GLY A 162 14.11 2.86 6.19
N ASN A 163 12.94 3.21 5.68
CA ASN A 163 12.01 2.25 5.11
C ASN A 163 12.37 1.99 3.65
N TYR A 164 12.26 0.74 3.23
CA TYR A 164 12.46 0.35 1.84
C TYR A 164 11.40 -0.68 1.41
N GLY A 165 11.27 -0.88 0.12
CA GLY A 165 10.43 -1.89 -0.50
C GLY A 165 11.21 -2.61 -1.60
N VAL A 166 11.31 -3.94 -1.51
CA VAL A 166 11.88 -4.76 -2.60
C VAL A 166 10.74 -5.24 -3.46
N VAL A 167 10.74 -4.82 -4.71
CA VAL A 167 9.83 -5.33 -5.75
C VAL A 167 10.44 -6.60 -6.33
N LEU A 168 9.65 -7.67 -6.40
CA LEU A 168 10.09 -8.92 -7.01
C LEU A 168 8.94 -9.54 -7.82
N GLY A 169 9.28 -10.08 -8.98
CA GLY A 169 8.35 -10.78 -9.88
C GLY A 169 7.64 -9.87 -10.87
N TYR A 170 6.86 -10.49 -11.76
CA TYR A 170 6.23 -9.81 -12.91
C TYR A 170 4.80 -10.29 -13.19
N ARG A 171 4.35 -11.37 -12.54
CA ARG A 171 3.01 -11.95 -12.72
C ARG A 171 2.05 -11.43 -11.64
N GLU A 172 1.10 -10.59 -12.05
CA GLU A 172 0.04 -10.10 -11.17
C GLU A 172 -1.03 -11.18 -10.96
N THR A 173 -1.00 -11.83 -9.80
CA THR A 173 -1.99 -12.85 -9.39
C THR A 173 -2.37 -12.65 -7.94
N PHE A 174 -3.65 -12.84 -7.61
CA PHE A 174 -4.16 -12.62 -6.26
C PHE A 174 -5.08 -13.76 -5.86
N THR A 175 -4.84 -14.32 -4.68
CA THR A 175 -5.83 -15.18 -4.02
C THR A 175 -6.99 -14.34 -3.49
N LEU A 176 -8.14 -14.97 -3.22
CA LEU A 176 -9.28 -14.25 -2.64
C LEU A 176 -8.94 -13.60 -1.31
N LYS A 177 -8.21 -14.32 -0.43
CA LYS A 177 -7.76 -13.79 0.87
C LYS A 177 -6.88 -12.56 0.70
N GLU A 178 -5.91 -12.64 -0.20
CA GLU A 178 -5.06 -11.49 -0.54
C GLU A 178 -5.95 -10.33 -1.01
N TRP A 179 -6.79 -10.55 -2.03
CA TRP A 179 -7.66 -9.52 -2.62
C TRP A 179 -8.50 -8.76 -1.58
N ILE A 180 -9.21 -9.47 -0.70
CA ILE A 180 -10.07 -8.82 0.30
C ILE A 180 -9.30 -8.10 1.42
N THR A 181 -7.99 -8.37 1.56
CA THR A 181 -7.14 -7.73 2.57
C THR A 181 -6.35 -6.51 2.06
N ILE A 182 -6.48 -6.15 0.77
CA ILE A 182 -5.88 -4.92 0.22
C ILE A 182 -6.14 -3.67 1.06
N PRO A 183 -7.38 -3.38 1.50
CA PRO A 183 -7.63 -2.17 2.29
C PRO A 183 -6.74 -2.07 3.53
N LEU A 184 -6.46 -3.20 4.18
CA LEU A 184 -5.59 -3.27 5.35
C LEU A 184 -4.11 -3.13 4.97
N GLY A 185 -3.73 -3.66 3.80
CA GLY A 185 -2.40 -3.47 3.22
C GLY A 185 -2.12 -1.99 2.90
N GLN A 186 -3.08 -1.28 2.30
CA GLN A 186 -2.97 0.15 1.97
C GLN A 186 -2.65 1.00 3.21
N ILE A 187 -3.35 0.75 4.32
CA ILE A 187 -3.08 1.44 5.60
C ILE A 187 -1.64 1.22 6.05
N LYS A 188 -1.10 0.00 5.91
CA LYS A 188 0.29 -0.30 6.25
C LYS A 188 1.26 0.39 5.29
N VAL A 189 0.93 0.53 4.02
CA VAL A 189 1.73 1.30 3.04
C VAL A 189 1.79 2.76 3.44
N TYR A 190 0.68 3.41 3.79
CA TYR A 190 0.71 4.81 4.28
C TYR A 190 1.55 4.96 5.56
N ARG A 191 1.50 3.97 6.47
CA ARG A 191 2.37 3.95 7.65
C ARG A 191 3.84 3.78 7.27
N TRP A 192 4.14 2.96 6.27
CA TRP A 192 5.49 2.80 5.70
C TRP A 192 5.98 4.07 5.00
N GLU A 193 5.10 4.88 4.40
CA GLU A 193 5.44 6.21 3.90
C GLU A 193 5.70 7.23 5.02
N GLY A 194 5.44 6.88 6.28
CA GLY A 194 5.61 7.77 7.44
C GLY A 194 4.37 8.57 7.82
N GLN A 195 3.21 8.33 7.18
CA GLN A 195 1.98 9.03 7.53
C GLN A 195 1.51 8.63 8.95
N SER A 196 0.99 9.60 9.71
CA SER A 196 0.41 9.34 11.03
C SER A 196 -0.97 8.67 10.93
N TRP A 197 -1.37 7.94 11.97
CA TRP A 197 -2.72 7.38 12.07
C TRP A 197 -3.81 8.44 11.93
N LEU A 198 -3.59 9.61 12.51
CA LEU A 198 -4.51 10.74 12.40
C LEU A 198 -4.68 11.14 10.93
N LEU A 199 -3.58 11.32 10.20
CA LEU A 199 -3.62 11.73 8.79
C LEU A 199 -4.38 10.71 7.92
N ILE A 200 -4.09 9.42 8.10
CA ILE A 200 -4.72 8.32 7.34
C ILE A 200 -6.24 8.29 7.54
N PHE A 201 -6.70 8.43 8.79
CA PHE A 201 -8.12 8.30 9.13
C PHE A 201 -8.89 9.62 9.14
N THR A 202 -8.24 10.76 8.98
CA THR A 202 -8.89 12.09 8.97
C THR A 202 -10.03 12.17 7.93
N PRO A 203 -9.85 11.75 6.66
CA PRO A 203 -10.93 11.86 5.66
C PRO A 203 -12.17 11.03 6.03
N LEU A 204 -11.97 9.81 6.53
CA LEU A 204 -13.05 8.97 7.04
C LEU A 204 -13.72 9.60 8.26
N ALA A 205 -12.95 10.08 9.24
CA ALA A 205 -13.47 10.71 10.45
C ALA A 205 -14.31 11.96 10.12
N LEU A 206 -13.85 12.81 9.22
CA LEU A 206 -14.59 13.99 8.76
C LEU A 206 -15.87 13.60 8.03
N THR A 207 -15.83 12.56 7.18
CA THR A 207 -17.01 12.07 6.47
C THR A 207 -18.05 11.52 7.44
N LEU A 208 -17.64 10.74 8.44
CA LEU A 208 -18.52 10.23 9.50
C LEU A 208 -19.10 11.38 10.33
N ALA A 209 -18.27 12.34 10.76
CA ALA A 209 -18.71 13.50 11.53
C ALA A 209 -19.75 14.33 10.76
N ALA A 210 -19.51 14.61 9.47
CA ALA A 210 -20.46 15.30 8.60
C ALA A 210 -21.76 14.51 8.44
N GLY A 211 -21.67 13.19 8.26
CA GLY A 211 -22.82 12.29 8.20
C GLY A 211 -23.67 12.31 9.48
N PHE A 212 -23.04 12.18 10.64
CA PHE A 212 -23.73 12.24 11.93
C PHE A 212 -24.32 13.62 12.20
N MET A 213 -23.63 14.69 11.83
CA MET A 213 -24.17 16.05 11.94
C MET A 213 -25.41 16.20 11.06
N ALA A 214 -25.38 15.72 9.81
CA ALA A 214 -26.53 15.74 8.92
C ALA A 214 -27.72 14.94 9.49
N ILE A 215 -27.46 13.77 10.10
CA ILE A 215 -28.48 12.96 10.78
C ILE A 215 -29.06 13.72 11.98
N TYR A 216 -28.22 14.35 12.81
CA TYR A 216 -28.65 15.12 13.97
C TYR A 216 -29.51 16.33 13.59
N LEU A 217 -29.10 17.06 12.56
CA LEU A 217 -29.86 18.19 12.01
C LEU A 217 -31.21 17.76 11.44
N LYS A 218 -31.31 16.53 10.91
CA LYS A 218 -32.53 15.94 10.35
C LYS A 218 -33.18 14.91 11.27
N ARG A 219 -32.93 14.98 12.59
CA ARG A 219 -33.36 13.95 13.55
C ARG A 219 -34.84 13.60 13.49
N GLU A 220 -35.73 14.57 13.22
CA GLU A 220 -37.17 14.33 13.10
C GLU A 220 -37.53 13.49 11.87
N ALA A 221 -36.82 13.68 10.76
CA ALA A 221 -36.99 12.88 9.55
C ALA A 221 -36.42 11.47 9.69
N VAL A 222 -35.41 11.30 10.55
CA VAL A 222 -34.67 10.05 10.77
C VAL A 222 -35.21 9.24 11.96
N ALA A 223 -35.99 9.85 12.86
CA ALA A 223 -36.52 9.23 14.09
C ALA A 223 -37.32 7.94 13.86
N GLY A 224 -37.88 7.75 12.65
CA GLY A 224 -38.63 6.54 12.27
C GLY A 224 -37.82 5.46 11.55
N LEU A 225 -36.50 5.63 11.39
CA LEU A 225 -35.68 4.66 10.65
C LEU A 225 -35.60 3.31 11.37
N SER A 226 -35.59 2.24 10.57
CA SER A 226 -35.35 0.89 11.08
C SER A 226 -33.88 0.67 11.38
N LEU A 227 -33.56 -0.33 12.22
CA LEU A 227 -32.18 -0.72 12.47
C LEU A 227 -31.45 -1.09 11.17
N ALA A 228 -32.17 -1.73 10.24
CA ALA A 228 -31.66 -2.06 8.91
C ALA A 228 -31.34 -0.80 8.09
N SER A 229 -32.17 0.25 8.17
CA SER A 229 -31.92 1.54 7.52
C SER A 229 -30.72 2.27 8.14
N ILE A 230 -30.57 2.22 9.47
CA ILE A 230 -29.41 2.82 10.16
C ILE A 230 -28.13 2.13 9.70
N SER A 231 -28.12 0.79 9.69
CA SER A 231 -26.98 0.00 9.20
C SER A 231 -26.63 0.34 7.76
N GLY A 232 -27.64 0.45 6.88
CA GLY A 232 -27.43 0.83 5.48
C GLY A 232 -26.91 2.26 5.29
N THR A 233 -27.36 3.21 6.12
CA THR A 233 -26.83 4.58 6.12
C THR A 233 -25.38 4.61 6.60
N LEU A 234 -25.04 3.89 7.66
CA LEU A 234 -23.67 3.78 8.15
C LEU A 234 -22.76 3.13 7.11
N ALA A 235 -23.20 2.03 6.46
CA ALA A 235 -22.48 1.41 5.36
C ALA A 235 -22.14 2.42 4.26
N GLY A 236 -23.13 3.24 3.87
CA GLY A 236 -22.93 4.28 2.88
C GLY A 236 -21.95 5.39 3.31
N LEU A 237 -21.96 5.79 4.59
CA LEU A 237 -20.97 6.75 5.11
C LEU A 237 -19.54 6.18 5.09
N PHE A 238 -19.36 4.89 5.39
CA PHE A 238 -18.05 4.23 5.26
C PHE A 238 -17.59 4.16 3.80
N PHE A 239 -18.47 3.85 2.85
CA PHE A 239 -18.15 3.86 1.42
C PHE A 239 -17.76 5.27 0.92
N LEU A 240 -18.53 6.31 1.30
CA LEU A 240 -18.18 7.70 1.03
C LEU A 240 -16.84 8.07 1.66
N GLY A 241 -16.59 7.62 2.89
CA GLY A 241 -15.34 7.85 3.60
C GLY A 241 -14.14 7.27 2.86
N THR A 242 -14.27 6.08 2.27
CA THR A 242 -13.22 5.52 1.40
C THR A 242 -13.00 6.38 0.15
N GLY A 243 -14.07 6.85 -0.50
CA GLY A 243 -13.94 7.78 -1.64
C GLY A 243 -13.20 9.07 -1.27
N ALA A 244 -13.54 9.66 -0.11
CA ALA A 244 -12.87 10.84 0.42
C ALA A 244 -11.40 10.56 0.78
N SER A 245 -11.10 9.39 1.37
CA SER A 245 -9.72 8.96 1.64
C SER A 245 -8.90 8.83 0.35
N TYR A 246 -9.45 8.24 -0.72
CA TYR A 246 -8.75 8.15 -2.01
C TYR A 246 -8.50 9.53 -2.64
N ILE A 247 -9.47 10.43 -2.59
CA ILE A 247 -9.27 11.82 -3.05
C ILE A 247 -8.13 12.47 -2.27
N PHE A 248 -8.17 12.36 -0.94
CA PHE A 248 -7.16 12.97 -0.06
C PHE A 248 -5.76 12.42 -0.33
N GLN A 249 -5.61 11.09 -0.37
CA GLN A 249 -4.33 10.43 -0.63
C GLN A 249 -3.80 10.74 -2.03
N MET A 250 -4.67 10.76 -3.04
CA MET A 250 -4.30 11.17 -4.40
C MET A 250 -3.76 12.61 -4.44
N LEU A 251 -4.41 13.56 -3.77
CA LEU A 251 -3.95 14.95 -3.72
C LEU A 251 -2.61 15.09 -3.00
N LEU A 252 -2.39 14.35 -1.90
CA LEU A 252 -1.10 14.33 -1.20
C LEU A 252 0.02 13.77 -2.07
N SER A 253 -0.25 12.67 -2.76
CA SER A 253 0.69 11.95 -3.62
C SER A 253 1.05 12.76 -4.88
N LEU A 254 0.05 13.35 -5.56
CA LEU A 254 0.28 14.18 -6.76
C LEU A 254 1.05 15.48 -6.49
N ASN A 255 1.10 15.96 -5.24
CA ASN A 255 1.95 17.09 -4.88
C ASN A 255 3.45 16.73 -4.84
N LYS A 256 3.77 15.43 -4.88
CA LYS A 256 5.15 14.91 -4.80
C LYS A 256 5.63 14.24 -6.08
N SER A 257 4.70 13.77 -6.93
CA SER A 257 5.01 12.96 -8.10
C SER A 257 4.72 13.67 -9.41
N SER A 258 5.36 13.19 -10.48
CA SER A 258 4.92 13.48 -11.85
C SER A 258 3.57 12.81 -12.15
N TYR A 259 2.82 13.36 -13.11
CA TYR A 259 1.56 12.78 -13.56
C TYR A 259 1.77 11.40 -14.20
N SER A 260 0.96 10.41 -13.78
CA SER A 260 0.99 9.03 -14.27
C SER A 260 -0.39 8.59 -14.79
N PRO A 261 -0.48 7.73 -15.82
CA PRO A 261 -1.75 7.11 -16.22
C PRO A 261 -2.46 6.36 -15.09
N GLU A 262 -1.74 5.94 -14.05
CA GLU A 262 -2.31 5.26 -12.88
C GLU A 262 -3.31 6.13 -12.10
N ILE A 263 -3.31 7.45 -12.30
CA ILE A 263 -4.34 8.35 -11.77
C ILE A 263 -5.75 7.89 -12.18
N PHE A 264 -5.93 7.36 -13.39
CA PHE A 264 -7.22 6.86 -13.84
C PHE A 264 -7.73 5.68 -13.01
N ILE A 265 -6.83 4.84 -12.49
CA ILE A 265 -7.19 3.74 -11.60
C ILE A 265 -7.78 4.31 -10.31
N THR A 266 -7.11 5.29 -9.71
CA THR A 266 -7.59 5.94 -8.49
C THR A 266 -8.93 6.64 -8.70
N LEU A 267 -9.11 7.33 -9.83
CA LEU A 267 -10.38 7.98 -10.18
C LEU A 267 -11.54 6.97 -10.27
N ILE A 268 -11.32 5.80 -10.86
CA ILE A 268 -12.31 4.73 -10.90
C ILE A 268 -12.67 4.26 -9.48
N LEU A 269 -11.68 4.07 -8.60
CA LEU A 269 -11.90 3.66 -7.21
C LEU A 269 -12.66 4.72 -6.41
N ILE A 270 -12.39 6.02 -6.64
CA ILE A 270 -13.11 7.15 -6.06
C ILE A 270 -14.58 7.12 -6.49
N LEU A 271 -14.84 7.01 -7.80
CA LEU A 271 -16.20 6.99 -8.36
C LEU A 271 -16.98 5.78 -7.88
N ALA A 272 -16.37 4.60 -7.85
CA ALA A 272 -16.96 3.37 -7.34
C ALA A 272 -17.35 3.51 -5.87
N SER A 273 -16.42 3.93 -5.02
CA SER A 273 -16.65 4.08 -3.57
C SER A 273 -17.72 5.14 -3.28
N THR A 274 -17.64 6.29 -3.96
CA THR A 274 -18.61 7.37 -3.81
C THR A 274 -19.99 6.94 -4.29
N GLY A 275 -20.06 6.28 -5.45
CA GLY A 275 -21.31 5.77 -6.02
C GLY A 275 -21.99 4.74 -5.11
N LEU A 276 -21.24 3.78 -4.58
CA LEU A 276 -21.74 2.83 -3.58
C LEU A 276 -22.26 3.54 -2.33
N GLY A 277 -21.55 4.55 -1.84
CA GLY A 277 -21.95 5.35 -0.68
C GLY A 277 -23.24 6.11 -0.88
N VAL A 278 -23.36 6.84 -2.00
CA VAL A 278 -24.59 7.56 -2.37
C VAL A 278 -25.76 6.59 -2.53
N ALA A 279 -25.55 5.46 -3.23
CA ALA A 279 -26.60 4.46 -3.43
C ALA A 279 -27.09 3.86 -2.11
N ALA A 280 -26.18 3.48 -1.21
CA ALA A 280 -26.51 2.92 0.10
C ALA A 280 -27.32 3.92 0.97
N ILE A 281 -26.91 5.19 1.02
CA ILE A 281 -27.64 6.23 1.75
C ILE A 281 -29.01 6.49 1.11
N ALA A 282 -29.07 6.64 -0.21
CA ALA A 282 -30.32 6.91 -0.92
C ALA A 282 -31.35 5.79 -0.72
N LEU A 283 -30.92 4.53 -0.82
CA LEU A 283 -31.80 3.37 -0.59
C LEU A 283 -32.26 3.25 0.87
N SER A 284 -31.41 3.66 1.82
CA SER A 284 -31.74 3.64 3.25
C SER A 284 -32.76 4.71 3.64
N LEU A 285 -32.68 5.90 3.03
CA LEU A 285 -33.49 7.07 3.38
C LEU A 285 -34.79 7.20 2.57
N LYS A 286 -34.82 6.73 1.32
CA LYS A 286 -35.96 6.93 0.40
C LYS A 286 -37.20 6.11 0.78
N ASP A 287 -37.05 5.05 1.55
CA ASP A 287 -38.14 4.10 1.78
C ASP A 287 -38.38 3.81 3.26
N LYS A 288 -39.38 4.48 3.84
CA LYS A 288 -39.84 4.23 5.22
C LYS A 288 -40.33 2.78 5.45
N ARG A 289 -40.54 2.00 4.38
CA ARG A 289 -40.87 0.56 4.40
C ARG A 289 -39.64 -0.32 4.14
N TYR A 290 -38.44 0.19 4.35
CA TYR A 290 -37.22 -0.61 4.29
C TYR A 290 -37.30 -1.75 5.33
N GLY A 291 -37.04 -2.98 4.88
CA GLY A 291 -37.13 -4.21 5.68
C GLY A 291 -38.53 -4.80 5.92
N THR A 292 -39.62 -4.21 5.41
CA THR A 292 -40.94 -4.87 5.39
C THR A 292 -41.02 -5.83 4.19
N GLY A 293 -40.54 -7.07 4.35
CA GLY A 293 -40.84 -8.23 3.50
C GLY A 293 -40.37 -8.25 2.04
N SER A 294 -39.82 -7.17 1.48
CA SER A 294 -39.40 -7.14 0.07
C SER A 294 -38.02 -7.79 -0.11
N ILE A 295 -38.00 -9.04 -0.58
CA ILE A 295 -36.78 -9.81 -0.94
C ILE A 295 -35.81 -9.00 -1.81
N ARG A 296 -36.34 -8.12 -2.68
CA ARG A 296 -35.57 -7.24 -3.57
C ARG A 296 -34.65 -6.28 -2.82
N LYS A 297 -35.09 -5.75 -1.67
CA LYS A 297 -34.30 -4.79 -0.89
C LYS A 297 -33.13 -5.44 -0.16
N ARG A 298 -33.36 -6.65 0.36
CA ARG A 298 -32.30 -7.49 0.93
C ARG A 298 -31.24 -7.80 -0.12
N LEU A 299 -31.68 -8.09 -1.35
CA LEU A 299 -30.77 -8.34 -2.46
C LEU A 299 -29.91 -7.10 -2.79
N TYR A 300 -30.46 -5.88 -2.76
CA TYR A 300 -29.67 -4.67 -3.01
C TYR A 300 -28.52 -4.50 -2.02
N PHE A 301 -28.78 -4.61 -0.72
CA PHE A 301 -27.73 -4.43 0.29
C PHE A 301 -26.75 -5.60 0.36
N PHE A 302 -27.20 -6.81 0.04
CA PHE A 302 -26.31 -7.95 -0.17
C PHE A 302 -25.35 -7.69 -1.36
N THR A 303 -25.88 -7.20 -2.49
CA THR A 303 -25.06 -6.81 -3.64
C THR A 303 -24.12 -5.64 -3.32
N LEU A 304 -24.56 -4.63 -2.56
CA LEU A 304 -23.71 -3.54 -2.11
C LEU A 304 -22.58 -4.03 -1.18
N GLY A 305 -22.86 -5.00 -0.30
CA GLY A 305 -21.84 -5.64 0.53
C GLY A 305 -20.79 -6.38 -0.31
N ILE A 306 -21.22 -7.18 -1.29
CA ILE A 306 -20.30 -7.86 -2.21
C ILE A 306 -19.48 -6.85 -3.02
N ALA A 307 -20.14 -5.85 -3.61
CA ALA A 307 -19.47 -4.81 -4.39
C ALA A 307 -18.46 -4.04 -3.54
N GLY A 308 -18.82 -3.67 -2.30
CA GLY A 308 -17.94 -3.00 -1.37
C GLY A 308 -16.71 -3.83 -0.99
N LEU A 309 -16.86 -5.15 -0.79
CA LEU A 309 -15.71 -6.05 -0.57
C LEU A 309 -14.80 -6.12 -1.80
N LEU A 310 -15.37 -6.31 -2.98
CA LEU A 310 -14.60 -6.50 -4.23
C LEU A 310 -13.89 -5.22 -4.68
N LEU A 311 -14.49 -4.06 -4.42
CA LEU A 311 -13.99 -2.74 -4.79
C LEU A 311 -13.29 -2.02 -3.63
N TRP A 312 -13.06 -2.73 -2.51
CA TRP A 312 -12.34 -2.21 -1.33
C TRP A 312 -12.98 -0.97 -0.68
N ALA A 313 -14.27 -0.77 -0.89
CA ALA A 313 -15.00 0.34 -0.30
C ALA A 313 -15.40 0.03 1.15
N GLY A 314 -15.20 0.98 2.05
CA GLY A 314 -15.71 0.95 3.42
C GLY A 314 -14.85 0.20 4.44
N LEU A 315 -13.56 -0.06 4.16
CA LEU A 315 -12.60 -0.70 5.10
C LEU A 315 -13.13 -1.99 5.75
N LEU A 316 -13.81 -2.85 4.99
CA LEU A 316 -14.53 -4.06 5.46
C LEU A 316 -15.73 -3.80 6.39
N ILE A 317 -15.74 -2.71 7.15
CA ILE A 317 -16.84 -2.30 8.02
C ILE A 317 -18.09 -1.94 7.20
N GLY A 318 -17.94 -1.12 6.16
CA GLY A 318 -19.04 -0.73 5.28
C GLY A 318 -19.75 -1.94 4.64
N PRO A 319 -19.01 -2.90 4.05
CA PRO A 319 -19.60 -4.15 3.55
C PRO A 319 -20.30 -4.99 4.62
N ILE A 320 -19.72 -5.13 5.82
CA ILE A 320 -20.36 -5.85 6.94
C ILE A 320 -21.69 -5.18 7.30
N LEU A 321 -21.71 -3.86 7.46
CA LEU A 321 -22.93 -3.09 7.73
C LEU A 321 -23.96 -3.20 6.61
N ALA A 322 -23.53 -3.33 5.35
CA ALA A 322 -24.43 -3.58 4.23
C ALA A 322 -25.05 -4.99 4.31
N PHE A 323 -24.27 -6.02 4.65
CA PHE A 323 -24.81 -7.36 4.89
C PHE A 323 -25.77 -7.39 6.08
N GLU A 324 -25.44 -6.69 7.17
CA GLU A 324 -26.35 -6.53 8.31
C GLU A 324 -27.66 -5.86 7.88
N ALA A 325 -27.59 -4.79 7.08
CA ALA A 325 -28.77 -4.12 6.54
C ALA A 325 -29.63 -5.03 5.64
N ALA A 326 -29.03 -6.05 5.00
CA ALA A 326 -29.74 -7.04 4.19
C ALA A 326 -30.44 -8.12 5.03
N LEU A 327 -29.87 -8.46 6.19
CA LEU A 327 -30.37 -9.53 7.06
C LEU A 327 -31.40 -9.03 8.07
N LEU A 328 -31.25 -7.80 8.58
CA LEU A 328 -32.11 -7.25 9.62
C LEU A 328 -33.57 -7.06 9.14
N PRO A 329 -34.55 -7.35 10.00
CA PRO A 329 -35.95 -7.07 9.71
C PRO A 329 -36.21 -5.55 9.75
N GLY A 330 -37.15 -5.08 8.92
CA GLY A 330 -37.62 -3.70 8.98
C GLY A 330 -38.48 -3.45 10.21
N ASN A 331 -38.71 -2.18 10.54
CA ASN A 331 -39.59 -1.80 11.63
C ASN A 331 -41.00 -2.36 11.40
N VAL A 332 -41.36 -3.40 12.15
CA VAL A 332 -42.74 -3.88 12.31
C VAL A 332 -43.36 -3.06 13.43
N LYS A 333 -43.55 -1.76 13.23
CA LYS A 333 -44.41 -0.96 14.12
C LYS A 333 -45.55 -0.35 13.31
N ASN A 334 -46.75 -0.77 13.73
CA ASN A 334 -48.10 -0.34 13.35
C ASN A 334 -48.71 -1.02 12.12
N LYS A 335 -49.05 -2.31 12.28
CA LYS A 335 -50.40 -2.77 11.96
C LYS A 335 -51.16 -2.88 13.28
N VAL A 336 -51.87 -1.82 13.66
CA VAL A 336 -53.06 -1.91 14.52
C VAL A 336 -54.14 -1.15 13.78
#